data_AF-A0A2V8LCA8-F1
#
_entry.id   AF-A0A2V8LCA8-F1
#
_cell.length_a   1.000
_cell.length_b   1.000
_cell.length_c   1.000
_cell.angle_alpha   90.00
_cell.angle_beta   90.00
_cell.angle_gamma   90.00
#
_symmetry.space_group_name_H-M   'P 1'
#
loop_
_entity.id
_entity.type
_entity.pdbx_description
1 polymer ?
#
loop_
_entity_poly.entity_id
_entity_poly.type
_entity_poly.pdbx_seq_one_letter_code
_entity_poly.pdbx_strand_id
1 'polypeptide(L)'
;MLLRKKLIGLLIGLFVSSSIGLAQQELIKKPMNQWTRADAEAILNDSVWVSKQELRLRYDQQRQVAAGSYTPNAGVTDTTAANAQTNVSSDIPIDFVFTVRLRSALPVREAMSRLKQLQADTRMSEKERATFDAQVRGLLDCPACADNYVISLSSKSKNSPGADAVFSTFKGGRLSDLQRYVYIANDKGERRALIHFVPPKAPGEEAIFFFPRLDDKGAPLLTTQSRELSINLTDNQANSITNFKFDVSKLIVDGKVEF
;
A
#
# COMPACT_ATOMS: atom_id res chain seq x y z
N MET A 1 4.81 26.52 61.31
CA MET A 1 4.85 25.13 60.82
C MET A 1 4.34 25.13 59.37
N LEU A 2 5.05 25.75 58.41
CA LEU A 2 6.19 25.27 57.59
C LEU A 2 5.87 24.07 56.65
N LEU A 3 5.93 24.40 55.35
CA LEU A 3 6.15 23.59 54.14
C LEU A 3 5.06 22.64 53.61
N ARG A 4 4.32 23.11 52.59
CA ARG A 4 3.78 22.26 51.52
C ARG A 4 4.86 22.05 50.46
N LYS A 5 5.44 20.85 50.40
CA LYS A 5 6.37 20.43 49.34
C LYS A 5 5.58 20.23 48.03
N LYS A 6 5.88 21.02 46.99
CA LYS A 6 5.45 20.72 45.62
C LYS A 6 6.45 19.73 45.02
N LEU A 7 6.01 18.52 44.73
CA LEU A 7 6.76 17.52 43.99
C LEU A 7 6.71 17.92 42.50
N ILE A 8 7.82 18.43 41.97
CA ILE A 8 8.00 18.63 40.52
C ILE A 8 8.44 17.28 39.96
N GLY A 9 7.50 16.57 39.35
CA GLY A 9 7.79 15.34 38.60
C GLY A 9 8.46 15.69 37.28
N LEU A 10 9.75 15.39 37.17
CA LEU A 10 10.51 15.46 35.93
C LEU A 10 10.10 14.26 35.04
N LEU A 11 9.18 14.49 34.11
CA LEU A 11 8.86 13.55 33.03
C LEU A 11 10.03 13.54 32.03
N ILE A 12 10.98 12.62 32.23
CA ILE A 12 11.97 12.27 31.21
C ILE A 12 11.22 11.45 30.14
N GLY A 13 10.64 12.15 29.17
CA GLY A 13 10.15 11.53 27.95
C GLY A 13 11.33 11.04 27.12
N LEU A 14 11.49 9.72 26.98
CA LEU A 14 12.36 9.13 25.97
C LEU A 14 11.82 9.50 24.58
N PHE A 15 12.35 10.57 23.99
CA PHE A 15 12.23 10.83 22.56
C PHE A 15 13.13 9.83 21.81
N VAL A 16 12.61 8.64 21.51
CA VAL A 16 13.17 7.80 20.43
C VAL A 16 12.65 8.39 19.13
N SER A 17 13.31 9.42 18.62
CA SER A 17 12.88 10.11 17.40
C SER A 17 14.09 10.35 16.49
N SER A 18 13.94 9.91 15.24
CA SER A 18 14.65 10.44 14.05
C SER A 18 15.90 9.72 13.50
N SER A 19 16.26 8.50 13.93
CA SER A 19 17.42 7.80 13.34
C SER A 19 17.16 7.26 11.92
N ILE A 20 15.90 7.08 11.53
CA ILE A 20 15.52 6.46 10.25
C ILE A 20 15.85 7.40 9.06
N GLY A 21 15.68 8.72 9.23
CA GLY A 21 15.89 9.68 8.15
C GLY A 21 17.34 9.81 7.70
N LEU A 22 18.30 9.82 8.63
CA LEU A 22 19.73 10.02 8.30
C LEU A 22 20.33 8.80 7.61
N ALA A 23 20.03 7.59 8.08
CA ALA A 23 20.51 6.36 7.46
C ALA A 23 19.96 6.19 6.02
N GLN A 24 18.72 6.63 5.79
CA GLN A 24 18.09 6.61 4.47
C GLN A 24 18.69 7.64 3.52
N GLN A 25 18.95 8.85 4.01
CA GLN A 25 19.61 9.88 3.22
C GLN A 25 21.03 9.47 2.79
N GLU A 26 21.77 8.72 3.62
CA GLU A 26 23.06 8.17 3.21
C GLU A 26 22.93 7.00 2.23
N LEU A 27 21.88 6.18 2.36
CA LEU A 27 21.63 5.07 1.47
C LEU A 27 21.30 5.53 0.04
N ILE A 28 20.41 6.53 -0.11
CA ILE A 28 19.99 7.03 -1.43
C ILE A 28 21.09 7.80 -2.17
N LYS A 29 22.16 8.23 -1.49
CA LYS A 29 23.35 8.80 -2.14
C LYS A 29 24.16 7.74 -2.89
N LYS A 30 24.04 6.47 -2.52
CA LYS A 30 24.75 5.37 -3.18
C LYS A 30 23.98 4.99 -4.45
N PRO A 31 24.66 4.79 -5.59
CA PRO A 31 24.03 4.26 -6.78
C PRO A 31 23.36 2.91 -6.51
N MET A 32 22.15 2.68 -7.06
CA MET A 32 21.35 1.49 -6.73
C MET A 32 22.05 0.15 -7.02
N ASN A 33 23.02 0.12 -7.94
CA ASN A 33 23.79 -1.08 -8.27
C ASN A 33 24.73 -1.53 -7.12
N GLN A 34 24.99 -0.66 -6.14
CA GLN A 34 25.76 -0.97 -4.93
C GLN A 34 24.87 -1.42 -3.76
N TRP A 35 23.55 -1.32 -3.88
CA TRP A 35 22.64 -1.75 -2.82
C TRP A 35 22.62 -3.27 -2.70
N THR A 36 22.62 -3.76 -1.47
CA THR A 36 22.34 -5.14 -1.14
C THR A 36 20.83 -5.44 -1.25
N ARG A 37 20.44 -6.71 -1.10
CA ARG A 37 19.03 -7.08 -0.97
C ARG A 37 18.37 -6.36 0.23
N ALA A 38 19.06 -6.35 1.37
CA ALA A 38 18.57 -5.73 2.60
C ALA A 38 18.37 -4.22 2.43
N ASP A 39 19.28 -3.54 1.74
CA ASP A 39 19.15 -2.10 1.45
C ASP A 39 17.88 -1.79 0.62
N ALA A 40 17.67 -2.55 -0.46
CA ALA A 40 16.49 -2.36 -1.31
C ALA A 40 15.19 -2.75 -0.57
N GLU A 41 15.20 -3.82 0.23
CA GLU A 41 14.07 -4.18 1.08
C GLU A 41 13.77 -3.12 2.14
N ALA A 42 14.78 -2.47 2.72
CA ALA A 42 14.60 -1.38 3.67
C ALA A 42 13.92 -0.18 3.02
N ILE A 43 14.30 0.19 1.78
CA ILE A 43 13.59 1.24 1.03
C ILE A 43 12.13 0.87 0.78
N LEU A 44 11.84 -0.38 0.39
CA LEU A 44 10.48 -0.82 0.05
C LEU A 44 9.59 -1.11 1.26
N ASN A 45 10.13 -1.26 2.46
CA ASN A 45 9.34 -1.66 3.61
C ASN A 45 9.44 -0.68 4.78
N ASP A 46 10.57 -0.02 4.97
CA ASP A 46 10.87 0.72 6.19
C ASP A 46 11.44 2.10 5.87
N SER A 47 10.85 2.82 4.91
CA SER A 47 11.28 4.17 4.49
C SER A 47 10.19 5.23 4.57
N VAL A 48 10.61 6.50 4.43
CA VAL A 48 9.69 7.65 4.37
C VAL A 48 8.69 7.58 3.21
N TRP A 49 8.98 6.78 2.17
CA TRP A 49 8.08 6.54 1.04
C TRP A 49 7.12 5.37 1.26
N VAL A 50 7.11 4.80 2.47
CA VAL A 50 6.29 3.65 2.83
C VAL A 50 5.48 3.94 4.08
N SER A 51 4.19 3.63 4.03
CA SER A 51 3.31 3.67 5.21
C SER A 51 2.68 2.29 5.41
N LYS A 52 2.73 1.79 6.64
CA LYS A 52 2.13 0.53 7.06
C LYS A 52 0.96 0.77 7.99
N GLN A 53 -0.10 0.00 7.84
CA GLN A 53 -1.24 0.00 8.76
C GLN A 53 -1.61 -1.44 9.09
N GLU A 54 -1.80 -1.72 10.37
CA GLU A 54 -2.25 -3.03 10.84
C GLU A 54 -3.75 -2.99 11.07
N LEU A 55 -4.48 -3.89 10.41
CA LEU A 55 -5.93 -3.98 10.54
C LEU A 55 -6.33 -5.43 10.81
N ARG A 56 -7.18 -5.60 11.82
CA ARG A 56 -7.83 -6.88 12.11
C ARG A 56 -9.16 -6.93 11.37
N LEU A 57 -9.26 -7.79 10.36
CA LEU A 57 -10.46 -7.96 9.55
C LEU A 57 -11.16 -9.27 9.91
N ARG A 58 -12.48 -9.23 10.07
CA ARG A 58 -13.31 -10.43 10.06
C ARG A 58 -13.62 -10.75 8.61
N TYR A 59 -13.13 -11.90 8.16
CA TYR A 59 -13.44 -12.39 6.83
C TYR A 59 -14.70 -13.23 6.94
N ASP A 60 -15.86 -12.59 6.86
CA ASP A 60 -17.09 -13.34 6.67
C ASP A 60 -16.93 -14.06 5.32
N GLN A 61 -16.84 -15.38 5.32
CA GLN A 61 -17.05 -16.16 4.09
C GLN A 61 -18.51 -15.99 3.68
N GLN A 62 -18.90 -14.81 3.21
CA GLN A 62 -20.22 -14.57 2.67
C GLN A 62 -20.30 -15.26 1.32
N ARG A 63 -20.78 -16.51 1.39
CA ARG A 63 -21.51 -17.28 0.38
C ARG A 63 -20.85 -17.30 -0.99
N GLN A 64 -19.96 -18.26 -1.21
CA GLN A 64 -20.04 -18.97 -2.49
C GLN A 64 -21.39 -19.68 -2.54
N VAL A 65 -22.42 -18.99 -3.03
CA VAL A 65 -23.56 -19.70 -3.60
C VAL A 65 -22.97 -20.36 -4.85
N ALA A 66 -22.66 -21.65 -4.75
CA ALA A 66 -22.28 -22.44 -5.90
C ALA A 66 -23.35 -22.22 -6.98
N ALA A 67 -22.94 -21.79 -8.17
CA ALA A 67 -23.78 -21.80 -9.34
C ALA A 67 -24.22 -23.25 -9.56
N GLY A 68 -25.43 -23.59 -9.11
CA GLY A 68 -25.94 -24.97 -9.09
C GLY A 68 -26.97 -25.30 -8.02
N SER A 69 -27.24 -24.44 -7.02
CA SER A 69 -28.36 -24.68 -6.10
C SER A 69 -29.67 -24.30 -6.78
N TYR A 70 -30.32 -25.31 -7.36
CA TYR A 70 -31.73 -25.28 -7.73
C TYR A 70 -32.56 -24.72 -6.56
N THR A 71 -33.37 -23.70 -6.82
CA THR A 71 -34.52 -23.35 -5.99
C THR A 71 -35.69 -24.22 -6.43
N PRO A 72 -36.18 -25.18 -5.62
CA PRO A 72 -37.50 -25.74 -5.86
C PRO A 72 -38.51 -24.74 -5.30
N ASN A 73 -39.37 -24.26 -6.19
CA ASN A 73 -40.57 -23.53 -5.82
C ASN A 73 -41.38 -24.29 -4.74
N ALA A 74 -42.04 -23.47 -3.92
CA ALA A 74 -43.18 -23.78 -3.06
C ALA A 74 -43.90 -25.12 -3.27
N GLY A 75 -44.06 -25.85 -2.16
CA GLY A 75 -45.12 -26.83 -1.96
C GLY A 75 -44.60 -28.25 -1.78
N VAL A 76 -44.72 -28.74 -0.55
CA VAL A 76 -45.06 -30.12 -0.11
C VAL A 76 -44.32 -30.43 1.21
N THR A 77 -45.13 -30.69 2.23
CA THR A 77 -44.76 -31.22 3.54
C THR A 77 -44.17 -32.61 3.42
N ASP A 78 -42.98 -32.86 3.98
CA ASP A 78 -42.72 -34.14 4.65
C ASP A 78 -41.59 -34.03 5.69
N THR A 79 -41.83 -34.70 6.81
CA THR A 79 -40.97 -34.86 7.98
C THR A 79 -39.89 -35.90 7.71
N THR A 80 -38.60 -35.55 7.85
CA THR A 80 -37.51 -36.31 8.51
C THR A 80 -36.12 -35.82 8.08
N ALA A 81 -35.10 -36.16 8.88
CA ALA A 81 -33.66 -35.90 8.72
C ALA A 81 -33.14 -34.56 9.26
N ALA A 82 -32.91 -34.59 10.58
CA ALA A 82 -31.87 -33.81 11.23
C ALA A 82 -30.52 -34.03 10.51
N ASN A 83 -30.10 -33.04 9.72
CA ASN A 83 -28.68 -32.81 9.50
C ASN A 83 -28.30 -31.60 10.34
N ALA A 84 -27.62 -31.88 11.45
CA ALA A 84 -26.86 -30.90 12.18
C ALA A 84 -25.76 -30.38 11.25
N GLN A 85 -26.11 -29.36 10.46
CA GLN A 85 -25.15 -28.51 9.78
C GLN A 85 -24.40 -27.77 10.89
N THR A 86 -23.30 -28.33 11.36
CA THR A 86 -22.32 -27.62 12.17
C THR A 86 -21.70 -26.55 11.29
N ASN A 87 -22.40 -25.41 11.18
CA ASN A 87 -21.84 -24.15 10.72
C ASN A 87 -20.80 -23.72 11.75
N VAL A 88 -19.62 -24.34 11.73
CA VAL A 88 -18.43 -23.75 12.33
C VAL A 88 -17.93 -22.74 11.31
N SER A 89 -18.63 -21.60 11.19
CA SER A 89 -18.00 -20.38 10.73
C SER A 89 -16.93 -20.10 11.76
N SER A 90 -15.69 -20.45 11.45
CA SER A 90 -14.57 -19.99 12.25
C SER A 90 -14.43 -18.50 11.97
N ASP A 91 -15.18 -17.67 12.72
CA ASP A 91 -15.09 -16.21 12.80
C ASP A 91 -13.73 -15.78 13.40
N ILE A 92 -12.64 -16.40 12.93
CA ILE A 92 -11.29 -16.08 13.39
C ILE A 92 -10.88 -14.83 12.60
N PRO A 93 -10.72 -13.68 13.27
CA PRO A 93 -10.28 -12.48 12.57
C PRO A 93 -8.84 -12.67 12.07
N ILE A 94 -8.57 -12.14 10.88
CA ILE A 94 -7.25 -12.18 10.26
C ILE A 94 -6.59 -10.82 10.48
N ASP A 95 -5.35 -10.84 10.96
CA ASP A 95 -4.53 -9.66 11.15
C ASP A 95 -3.74 -9.39 9.87
N PHE A 96 -4.02 -8.27 9.22
CA PHE A 96 -3.35 -7.84 8.00
C PHE A 96 -2.41 -6.66 8.27
N VAL A 97 -1.27 -6.66 7.59
CA VAL A 97 -0.43 -5.47 7.40
C VAL A 97 -0.68 -4.96 5.98
N PHE A 98 -1.34 -3.81 5.88
CA PHE A 98 -1.43 -3.06 4.64
C PHE A 98 -0.20 -2.19 4.48
N THR A 99 0.39 -2.20 3.29
CA THR A 99 1.57 -1.37 2.97
C THR A 99 1.27 -0.54 1.74
N VAL A 100 1.28 0.78 1.90
CA VAL A 100 1.28 1.73 0.79
C VAL A 100 2.70 2.19 0.49
N ARG A 101 3.05 2.20 -0.79
CA ARG A 101 4.33 2.73 -1.29
C ARG A 101 4.08 3.87 -2.26
N LEU A 102 4.85 4.95 -2.12
CA LEU A 102 4.88 6.05 -3.08
C LEU A 102 5.71 5.61 -4.31
N ARG A 103 5.08 4.79 -5.15
CA ARG A 103 5.73 4.03 -6.24
C ARG A 103 6.46 4.91 -7.26
N SER A 104 6.01 6.14 -7.50
CA SER A 104 6.68 7.03 -8.46
C SER A 104 7.99 7.63 -7.93
N ALA A 105 8.24 7.58 -6.62
CA ALA A 105 9.48 8.09 -6.04
C ALA A 105 10.68 7.32 -6.59
N LEU A 106 11.75 8.02 -6.97
CA LEU A 106 12.94 7.40 -7.56
C LEU A 106 13.54 6.32 -6.66
N PRO A 107 13.74 6.53 -5.34
CA PRO A 107 14.31 5.49 -4.48
C PRO A 107 13.47 4.21 -4.46
N VAL A 108 12.13 4.33 -4.54
CA VAL A 108 11.23 3.18 -4.60
C VAL A 108 11.41 2.44 -5.93
N ARG A 109 11.43 3.14 -7.06
CA ARG A 109 11.66 2.53 -8.39
C ARG A 109 13.02 1.87 -8.51
N GLU A 110 14.06 2.49 -7.98
CA GLU A 110 15.42 1.94 -7.89
C GLU A 110 15.44 0.66 -7.05
N ALA A 111 14.79 0.67 -5.88
CA ALA A 111 14.76 -0.49 -5.00
C ALA A 111 14.01 -1.67 -5.63
N MET A 112 12.86 -1.41 -6.27
CA MET A 112 12.12 -2.43 -7.02
C MET A 112 12.98 -3.03 -8.16
N SER A 113 13.65 -2.17 -8.92
CA SER A 113 14.53 -2.57 -10.02
C SER A 113 15.70 -3.39 -9.52
N ARG A 114 16.32 -2.97 -8.41
CA ARG A 114 17.45 -3.65 -7.79
C ARG A 114 17.09 -5.02 -7.25
N LEU A 115 15.95 -5.16 -6.55
CA LEU A 115 15.50 -6.47 -6.09
C LEU A 115 15.26 -7.42 -7.27
N LYS A 116 14.64 -6.92 -8.34
CA LYS A 116 14.44 -7.70 -9.56
C LYS A 116 15.77 -8.17 -10.15
N GLN A 117 16.77 -7.29 -10.25
CA GLN A 117 18.13 -7.63 -10.69
C GLN A 117 18.79 -8.69 -9.79
N LEU A 118 18.69 -8.55 -8.47
CA LEU A 118 19.26 -9.49 -7.50
C LEU A 118 18.55 -10.85 -7.46
N GLN A 119 17.35 -10.94 -8.01
CA GLN A 119 16.56 -12.18 -8.14
C GLN A 119 16.67 -12.79 -9.55
N ALA A 120 17.38 -12.16 -10.47
CA ALA A 120 17.50 -12.63 -11.84
C ALA A 120 18.20 -14.00 -11.89
N ASP A 121 17.66 -14.91 -12.69
CA ASP A 121 18.36 -16.15 -13.03
C ASP A 121 19.62 -15.81 -13.83
N THR A 122 20.77 -16.33 -13.39
CA THR A 122 22.06 -16.14 -14.06
C THR A 122 22.16 -16.96 -15.35
N ARG A 123 21.26 -17.92 -15.57
CA ARG A 123 21.26 -18.85 -16.71
C ARG A 123 20.39 -18.41 -17.89
N MET A 124 19.84 -17.19 -17.86
CA MET A 124 19.02 -16.66 -18.95
C MET A 124 19.79 -16.65 -20.28
N SER A 125 19.12 -17.05 -21.36
CA SER A 125 19.59 -16.81 -22.73
C SER A 125 19.65 -15.30 -23.04
N GLU A 126 20.30 -14.94 -24.14
CA GLU A 126 20.44 -13.53 -24.54
C GLU A 126 19.08 -12.84 -24.76
N LYS A 127 18.11 -13.54 -25.38
CA LYS A 127 16.75 -13.02 -25.58
C LYS A 127 15.99 -12.83 -24.27
N GLU A 128 16.12 -13.78 -23.34
CA GLU A 128 15.51 -13.67 -22.00
C GLU A 128 16.15 -12.53 -21.21
N ARG A 129 17.48 -12.38 -21.29
CA ARG A 129 18.21 -11.28 -20.66
C ARG A 129 17.73 -9.93 -21.19
N ALA A 130 17.64 -9.75 -22.51
CA ALA A 130 17.15 -8.52 -23.12
C ALA A 130 15.71 -8.18 -22.68
N THR A 131 14.83 -9.18 -22.58
CA THR A 131 13.45 -9.01 -22.10
C THR A 131 13.44 -8.62 -20.63
N PHE A 132 14.25 -9.28 -19.80
CA PHE A 132 14.40 -8.98 -18.39
C PHE A 132 14.91 -7.55 -18.17
N ASP A 133 15.96 -7.14 -18.88
CA ASP A 133 16.57 -5.82 -18.78
C ASP A 133 15.59 -4.72 -19.21
N ALA A 134 14.80 -4.96 -20.27
CA ALA A 134 13.74 -4.05 -20.68
C ALA A 134 12.66 -3.89 -19.61
N GLN A 135 12.27 -4.97 -18.92
CA GLN A 135 11.31 -4.90 -17.83
C GLN A 135 11.88 -4.17 -16.60
N VAL A 136 13.15 -4.40 -16.24
CA VAL A 136 13.82 -3.69 -15.14
C VAL A 136 13.90 -2.21 -15.48
N ARG A 137 14.30 -1.87 -16.71
CA ARG A 137 14.32 -0.48 -17.19
C ARG A 137 12.93 0.16 -17.14
N GLY A 138 11.88 -0.54 -17.55
CA GLY A 138 10.52 -0.02 -17.48
C GLY A 138 10.05 0.30 -16.05
N LEU A 139 10.48 -0.48 -15.05
CA LEU A 139 10.25 -0.17 -13.63
C LEU A 139 11.01 1.08 -13.19
N LEU A 140 12.27 1.19 -13.60
CA LEU A 140 13.11 2.33 -13.27
C LEU A 140 12.62 3.60 -13.96
N ASP A 141 12.45 3.61 -15.27
CA ASP A 141 12.10 4.81 -16.03
C ASP A 141 10.68 5.29 -15.70
N CYS A 142 9.76 4.35 -15.45
CA CYS A 142 8.34 4.57 -15.20
C CYS A 142 7.76 5.77 -15.98
N PRO A 143 7.52 5.65 -17.30
CA PRO A 143 7.02 6.76 -18.10
C PRO A 143 5.74 7.39 -17.53
N ALA A 144 4.85 6.58 -16.95
CA ALA A 144 3.63 7.06 -16.31
C ALA A 144 3.90 7.93 -15.07
N CYS A 145 5.04 7.76 -14.39
CA CYS A 145 5.40 8.53 -13.20
C CYS A 145 5.78 10.00 -13.51
N ALA A 146 6.09 10.33 -14.77
CA ALA A 146 6.39 11.71 -15.16
C ALA A 146 5.17 12.63 -14.95
N ASP A 147 3.99 12.15 -15.36
CA ASP A 147 2.75 12.92 -15.33
C ASP A 147 1.83 12.55 -14.16
N ASN A 148 2.17 11.51 -13.41
CA ASN A 148 1.32 10.97 -12.35
C ASN A 148 2.07 10.75 -11.04
N TYR A 149 1.40 11.10 -9.95
CA TYR A 149 1.64 10.48 -8.67
C TYR A 149 1.16 9.03 -8.73
N VAL A 150 2.08 8.07 -8.59
CA VAL A 150 1.75 6.63 -8.62
C VAL A 150 1.97 6.04 -7.24
N ILE A 151 0.97 5.33 -6.74
CA ILE A 151 1.05 4.60 -5.46
C ILE A 151 0.71 3.13 -5.66
N SER A 152 1.30 2.25 -4.86
CA SER A 152 0.90 0.86 -4.77
C SER A 152 0.39 0.52 -3.37
N LEU A 153 -0.56 -0.40 -3.31
CA LEU A 153 -1.10 -0.97 -2.08
C LEU A 153 -0.89 -2.49 -2.11
N SER A 154 -0.41 -3.04 -1.01
CA SER A 154 -0.27 -4.49 -0.80
C SER A 154 -0.80 -4.87 0.58
N SER A 155 -1.17 -6.15 0.75
CA SER A 155 -1.48 -6.69 2.07
C SER A 155 -0.77 -8.00 2.34
N LYS A 156 -0.43 -8.23 3.61
CA LYS A 156 0.08 -9.51 4.08
C LYS A 156 -0.58 -9.89 5.39
N SER A 157 -1.13 -11.09 5.46
CA SER A 157 -1.64 -11.67 6.70
C SER A 157 -0.51 -12.04 7.66
N LYS A 158 -0.69 -11.80 8.96
CA LYS A 158 0.21 -12.27 10.03
C LYS A 158 -0.12 -13.69 10.48
N ASN A 159 -1.40 -14.06 10.48
CA ASN A 159 -1.91 -15.29 11.10
C ASN A 159 -2.63 -16.24 10.12
N SER A 160 -2.67 -15.93 8.81
CA SER A 160 -3.34 -16.78 7.81
C SER A 160 -2.59 -16.78 6.47
N PRO A 161 -1.49 -17.54 6.34
CA PRO A 161 -0.66 -17.54 5.13
C PRO A 161 -1.47 -17.73 3.85
N GLY A 162 -1.25 -16.86 2.86
CA GLY A 162 -1.97 -16.86 1.58
C GLY A 162 -3.23 -16.00 1.57
N ALA A 163 -3.72 -15.53 2.71
CA ALA A 163 -4.77 -14.53 2.75
C ALA A 163 -4.24 -13.17 2.27
N ASP A 164 -4.94 -12.54 1.32
CA ASP A 164 -4.60 -11.25 0.74
C ASP A 164 -5.87 -10.41 0.58
N ALA A 165 -6.04 -9.46 1.50
CA ALA A 165 -7.18 -8.55 1.51
C ALA A 165 -7.17 -7.62 0.29
N VAL A 166 -6.00 -7.16 -0.15
CA VAL A 166 -5.89 -6.27 -1.32
C VAL A 166 -6.32 -7.00 -2.59
N PHE A 167 -5.82 -8.22 -2.81
CA PHE A 167 -6.28 -9.02 -3.94
C PHE A 167 -7.78 -9.28 -3.85
N SER A 168 -8.29 -9.71 -2.69
CA SER A 168 -9.72 -9.99 -2.52
C SER A 168 -10.62 -8.79 -2.78
N THR A 169 -10.22 -7.58 -2.35
CA THR A 169 -10.99 -6.35 -2.51
C THR A 169 -10.90 -5.78 -3.91
N PHE A 170 -9.71 -5.78 -4.51
CA PHE A 170 -9.42 -5.02 -5.73
C PHE A 170 -9.34 -5.85 -7.00
N LYS A 171 -9.36 -7.20 -6.91
CA LYS A 171 -9.38 -8.07 -8.10
C LYS A 171 -10.59 -7.73 -8.98
N GLY A 172 -10.34 -7.47 -10.26
CA GLY A 172 -11.38 -7.10 -11.23
C GLY A 172 -12.02 -5.72 -11.02
N GLY A 173 -11.53 -4.92 -10.08
CA GLY A 173 -12.02 -3.56 -9.84
C GLY A 173 -11.81 -2.67 -11.07
N ARG A 174 -12.79 -1.80 -11.35
CA ARG A 174 -12.74 -0.85 -12.47
C ARG A 174 -12.53 0.56 -11.97
N LEU A 175 -11.89 1.38 -12.80
CA LEU A 175 -11.65 2.79 -12.50
C LEU A 175 -12.95 3.54 -12.11
N SER A 176 -14.03 3.34 -12.87
CA SER A 176 -15.33 3.99 -12.62
C SER A 176 -15.90 3.70 -11.23
N ASP A 177 -15.61 2.53 -10.69
CA ASP A 177 -16.15 2.07 -9.41
C ASP A 177 -15.39 2.73 -8.25
N LEU A 178 -14.10 3.03 -8.46
CA LEU A 178 -13.18 3.56 -7.46
C LEU A 178 -13.11 5.09 -7.44
N GLN A 179 -13.27 5.75 -8.58
CA GLN A 179 -13.07 7.19 -8.77
C GLN A 179 -13.84 8.08 -7.81
N ARG A 180 -14.99 7.62 -7.30
CA ARG A 180 -15.84 8.37 -6.38
C ARG A 180 -15.20 8.60 -5.01
N TYR A 181 -14.38 7.67 -4.54
CA TYR A 181 -13.82 7.69 -3.18
C TYR A 181 -12.31 7.62 -3.13
N VAL A 182 -11.64 7.14 -4.19
CA VAL A 182 -10.18 7.08 -4.24
C VAL A 182 -9.60 8.42 -4.70
N TYR A 183 -8.85 9.08 -3.82
CA TYR A 183 -8.17 10.35 -4.11
C TYR A 183 -6.93 10.52 -3.23
N ILE A 184 -6.06 11.43 -3.66
CA ILE A 184 -5.01 11.99 -2.80
C ILE A 184 -5.30 13.46 -2.51
N ALA A 185 -4.85 13.94 -1.36
CA ALA A 185 -5.05 15.31 -0.91
C ALA A 185 -3.82 15.86 -0.19
N ASN A 186 -3.61 17.18 -0.24
CA ASN A 186 -2.58 17.84 0.57
C ASN A 186 -3.18 18.48 1.84
N ASP A 187 -2.34 19.10 2.66
CA ASP A 187 -2.75 19.77 3.91
C ASP A 187 -3.58 21.04 3.72
N LYS A 188 -3.75 21.52 2.48
CA LYS A 188 -4.66 22.62 2.11
C LYS A 188 -6.04 22.12 1.69
N GLY A 189 -6.24 20.80 1.62
CA GLY A 189 -7.48 20.19 1.16
C GLY A 189 -7.63 20.12 -0.36
N GLU A 190 -6.61 20.52 -1.13
CA GLU A 190 -6.57 20.33 -2.58
C GLU A 190 -6.50 18.83 -2.88
N ARG A 191 -7.18 18.37 -3.94
CA ARG A 191 -7.29 16.94 -4.26
C ARG A 191 -6.83 16.62 -5.67
N ARG A 192 -6.43 15.37 -5.88
CA ARG A 192 -6.31 14.75 -7.21
C ARG A 192 -7.14 13.47 -7.21
N ALA A 193 -8.05 13.37 -8.17
CA ALA A 193 -8.87 12.19 -8.37
C ALA A 193 -8.06 11.08 -9.05
N LEU A 194 -8.47 9.83 -8.82
CA LEU A 194 -7.92 8.68 -9.52
C LEU A 194 -8.20 8.79 -11.03
N ILE A 195 -7.18 8.67 -11.88
CA ILE A 195 -7.34 8.73 -13.35
C ILE A 195 -6.99 7.42 -14.04
N HIS A 196 -6.23 6.55 -13.38
CA HIS A 196 -5.95 5.21 -13.87
C HIS A 196 -5.77 4.23 -12.70
N PHE A 197 -6.12 2.98 -12.92
CA PHE A 197 -6.09 1.92 -11.92
C PHE A 197 -5.65 0.62 -12.55
N VAL A 198 -4.70 -0.06 -11.92
CA VAL A 198 -4.26 -1.40 -12.28
C VAL A 198 -4.64 -2.35 -11.14
N PRO A 199 -5.63 -3.24 -11.34
CA PRO A 199 -6.00 -4.23 -10.33
C PRO A 199 -4.91 -5.30 -10.19
N PRO A 200 -4.74 -5.88 -8.99
CA PRO A 200 -3.89 -7.05 -8.80
C PRO A 200 -4.48 -8.24 -9.56
N LYS A 201 -3.64 -9.01 -10.25
CA LYS A 201 -4.06 -10.15 -11.08
C LYS A 201 -3.94 -11.49 -10.36
N ALA A 202 -3.10 -11.56 -9.34
CA ALA A 202 -2.91 -12.73 -8.50
C ALA A 202 -2.69 -12.33 -7.02
N PRO A 203 -2.93 -13.24 -6.06
CA PRO A 203 -2.55 -13.02 -4.67
C PRO A 203 -1.06 -12.68 -4.54
N GLY A 204 -0.74 -11.70 -3.71
CA GLY A 204 0.60 -11.15 -3.53
C GLY A 204 0.98 -10.03 -4.51
N GLU A 205 0.18 -9.78 -5.55
CA GLU A 205 0.35 -8.61 -6.40
C GLU A 205 -0.25 -7.34 -5.76
N GLU A 206 0.28 -6.19 -6.16
CA GLU A 206 -0.17 -4.90 -5.65
C GLU A 206 -1.29 -4.30 -6.49
N ALA A 207 -2.21 -3.59 -5.85
CA ALA A 207 -3.12 -2.66 -6.54
C ALA A 207 -2.37 -1.34 -6.80
N ILE A 208 -2.44 -0.79 -8.02
CA ILE A 208 -1.70 0.42 -8.39
C ILE A 208 -2.67 1.53 -8.82
N PHE A 209 -2.46 2.72 -8.25
CA PHE A 209 -3.33 3.88 -8.42
C PHE A 209 -2.55 5.06 -8.97
N PHE A 210 -3.14 5.77 -9.94
CA PHE A 210 -2.50 6.89 -10.65
C PHE A 210 -3.34 8.15 -10.47
N PHE A 211 -2.69 9.22 -10.04
CA PHE A 211 -3.29 10.53 -9.85
C PHE A 211 -2.49 11.57 -10.65
N PRO A 212 -3.14 12.53 -11.31
CA PRO A 212 -2.43 13.51 -12.11
C PRO A 212 -1.52 14.37 -11.22
N ARG A 213 -0.29 14.62 -11.69
CA ARG A 213 0.68 15.41 -10.93
C ARG A 213 0.26 16.87 -10.87
N LEU A 214 -0.15 17.38 -12.03
CA LEU A 214 -0.58 18.76 -12.23
C LEU A 214 -2.11 18.87 -12.24
N ASP A 215 -2.65 20.01 -11.83
CA ASP A 215 -4.04 20.36 -12.14
C ASP A 215 -4.15 21.01 -13.54
N ASP A 216 -5.37 21.42 -13.90
CA ASP A 216 -5.68 22.08 -15.17
C ASP A 216 -4.92 23.41 -15.37
N LYS A 217 -4.38 24.00 -14.30
CA LYS A 217 -3.57 25.23 -14.33
C LYS A 217 -2.07 24.94 -14.34
N GLY A 218 -1.67 23.67 -14.38
CA GLY A 218 -0.27 23.25 -14.36
C GLY A 218 0.38 23.25 -12.97
N ALA A 219 -0.40 23.38 -11.88
CA ALA A 219 0.14 23.41 -10.53
C ALA A 219 0.25 21.99 -9.93
N PRO A 220 1.39 21.61 -9.31
CA PRO A 220 1.52 20.32 -8.65
C PRO A 220 0.69 20.27 -7.36
N LEU A 221 0.21 19.09 -6.97
CA LEU A 221 -0.49 18.92 -5.68
C LEU A 221 0.45 19.14 -4.49
N LEU A 222 1.67 18.63 -4.60
CA LEU A 222 2.68 18.66 -3.55
C LEU A 222 3.81 19.62 -3.92
N THR A 223 4.15 20.50 -2.99
CA THR A 223 5.32 21.38 -3.07
C THR A 223 6.18 21.18 -1.83
N THR A 224 7.37 21.79 -1.81
CA THR A 224 8.25 21.75 -0.63
C THR A 224 7.67 22.47 0.60
N GLN A 225 6.55 23.20 0.44
CA GLN A 225 5.82 23.82 1.54
C GLN A 225 4.64 22.96 2.03
N SER A 226 4.29 21.88 1.32
CA SER A 226 3.29 20.93 1.77
C SER A 226 3.77 20.22 3.02
N ARG A 227 2.88 20.00 3.99
CA ARG A 227 3.20 19.30 5.23
C ARG A 227 2.74 17.85 5.22
N GLU A 228 1.56 17.61 4.64
CA GLU A 228 0.93 16.30 4.64
C GLU A 228 0.43 15.95 3.25
N LEU A 229 0.60 14.68 2.91
CA LEU A 229 -0.14 13.99 1.86
C LEU A 229 -1.08 12.99 2.53
N SER A 230 -2.37 13.11 2.27
CA SER A 230 -3.39 12.15 2.63
C SER A 230 -3.76 11.32 1.41
N ILE A 231 -3.89 10.00 1.58
CA ILE A 231 -4.32 9.05 0.56
C ILE A 231 -5.57 8.37 1.07
N ASN A 232 -6.65 8.44 0.29
CA ASN A 232 -7.90 7.73 0.56
C ASN A 232 -8.11 6.67 -0.51
N LEU A 233 -8.25 5.41 -0.11
CA LEU A 233 -8.42 4.27 -1.03
C LEU A 233 -9.76 3.52 -0.89
N THR A 234 -10.65 3.94 0.03
CA THR A 234 -11.92 3.25 0.31
C THR A 234 -13.09 4.20 0.56
N ASP A 235 -14.30 3.68 0.46
CA ASP A 235 -15.57 4.39 0.52
C ASP A 235 -16.01 4.86 1.93
N ASN A 236 -15.06 5.09 2.85
CA ASN A 236 -15.27 5.49 4.25
C ASN A 236 -16.02 4.47 5.12
N GLN A 237 -16.18 3.21 4.70
CA GLN A 237 -16.69 2.16 5.59
C GLN A 237 -15.69 1.91 6.72
N ALA A 238 -16.12 2.01 7.98
CA ALA A 238 -15.26 1.92 9.17
C ALA A 238 -14.44 0.61 9.26
N ASN A 239 -14.89 -0.45 8.56
CA ASN A 239 -14.26 -1.76 8.54
C ASN A 239 -13.13 -1.88 7.48
N SER A 240 -12.85 -0.81 6.73
CA SER A 240 -12.01 -0.84 5.52
C SER A 240 -10.84 0.14 5.53
N ILE A 241 -10.46 0.72 6.68
CA ILE A 241 -9.62 1.93 6.70
C ILE A 241 -8.28 1.71 5.98
N THR A 242 -8.20 2.24 4.77
CA THR A 242 -6.99 2.40 3.95
C THR A 242 -6.79 3.89 3.68
N ASN A 243 -6.82 4.68 4.76
CA ASN A 243 -6.47 6.09 4.74
C ASN A 243 -5.04 6.24 5.24
N PHE A 244 -4.11 6.59 4.36
CA PHE A 244 -2.70 6.72 4.68
C PHE A 244 -2.29 8.18 4.72
N LYS A 245 -1.30 8.49 5.53
CA LYS A 245 -0.74 9.84 5.64
C LYS A 245 0.78 9.79 5.54
N PHE A 246 1.33 10.73 4.80
CA PHE A 246 2.76 10.93 4.65
C PHE A 246 3.12 12.34 5.07
N ASP A 247 4.21 12.46 5.83
CA ASP A 247 4.84 13.73 6.16
C ASP A 247 5.70 14.17 4.98
N VAL A 248 5.23 15.16 4.23
CA VAL A 248 5.86 15.59 2.98
C VAL A 248 7.22 16.25 3.24
N SER A 249 7.44 16.81 4.44
CA SER A 249 8.72 17.41 4.80
C SER A 249 9.86 16.37 4.82
N LYS A 250 9.53 15.10 5.06
CA LYS A 250 10.47 13.97 5.04
C LYS A 250 10.72 13.41 3.65
N LEU A 251 9.90 13.78 2.67
CA LEU A 251 10.04 13.37 1.27
C LEU A 251 10.96 14.31 0.48
N ILE A 252 11.54 15.33 1.12
CA ILE A 252 12.40 16.29 0.42
C ILE A 252 13.79 15.69 0.21
N VAL A 253 14.18 15.53 -1.06
CA VAL A 253 15.52 15.13 -1.49
C VAL A 253 16.02 16.17 -2.49
N ASP A 254 17.25 16.66 -2.29
CA ASP A 254 17.88 17.69 -3.14
C ASP A 254 16.97 18.92 -3.42
N GLY A 255 16.23 19.34 -2.39
CA GLY A 255 15.36 20.52 -2.44
C GLY A 255 14.06 20.33 -3.22
N LYS A 256 13.69 19.09 -3.58
CA LYS A 256 12.45 18.75 -4.28
C LYS A 256 11.66 17.69 -3.53
N VAL A 257 10.35 17.68 -3.71
CA VAL A 257 9.51 16.58 -3.21
C VAL A 257 9.80 15.35 -4.06
N GLU A 258 10.44 14.35 -3.47
CA GLU A 258 10.74 13.06 -4.07
C GLU A 258 9.49 12.18 -4.01
N PHE A 259 8.66 12.33 -5.02
CA PHE A 259 7.45 11.57 -5.29
C PHE A 259 7.30 11.37 -6.79
#